data_AF-A0AA35RIG2-F1
#
_entry.id   AF-A0AA35RIG2-F1
#
_cell.length_a   1.000
_cell.length_b   1.000
_cell.length_c   1.000
_cell.angle_alpha   90.00
_cell.angle_beta   90.00
_cell.angle_gamma   90.00
#
_symmetry.space_group_name_H-M   'P 1'
#
loop_
_entity.id
_entity.type
_entity.pdbx_description
1 polymer ?
#
loop_
_entity_poly.entity_id
_entity_poly.type
_entity_poly.pdbx_seq_one_letter_code
_entity_poly.pdbx_strand_id
1 'polypeptide(L)'
;LTHTHTLSLSVCLSLSFSAVDFVEALCATSNAELSNPTHPRMFSLQKIIEISYYNMDRIRLEWSRMWEVLGAHFNTVGGLPNEEVSFFVVDSLRQLSMKFLEKGELANFRFQKEFLRPFEHIMKRSGAVTIRDMVVRCVTQMVSSKAGNVRSGWKNIFSVFHLAASDTDTAIVEMAFETTDLIFRNHFLASIASFHDAIKCLSEFACNAAFPDTSMEAIRIIRSCAKNVADSPQVCPVM
;
A
#
# COMPACT_ATOMS: atom_id res chain seq x y z
N LEU A 1 -34.89 2.60 3.59
CA LEU A 1 -34.45 2.07 2.29
C LEU A 1 -32.94 1.77 2.23
N THR A 2 -32.09 2.49 2.96
CA THR A 2 -30.65 2.22 3.06
C THR A 2 -30.30 1.01 3.93
N HIS A 3 -31.01 0.79 5.04
CA HIS A 3 -30.72 -0.31 5.99
C HIS A 3 -31.06 -1.72 5.47
N THR A 4 -31.99 -1.83 4.52
CA THR A 4 -32.46 -3.11 3.96
C THR A 4 -31.53 -3.67 2.88
N HIS A 5 -30.78 -2.82 2.17
CA HIS A 5 -29.78 -3.26 1.19
C HIS A 5 -28.48 -3.74 1.85
N THR A 6 -28.08 -3.15 2.98
CA THR A 6 -26.91 -3.57 3.76
C THR A 6 -27.09 -4.98 4.34
N LEU A 7 -28.32 -5.32 4.77
CA LEU A 7 -28.67 -6.65 5.27
C LEU A 7 -28.66 -7.70 4.15
N SER A 8 -29.09 -7.36 2.93
CA SER A 8 -29.10 -8.29 1.78
C SER A 8 -27.70 -8.71 1.32
N LEU A 9 -26.74 -7.77 1.30
CA LEU A 9 -25.34 -8.06 0.96
C LEU A 9 -24.61 -8.85 2.05
N SER A 10 -24.96 -8.64 3.33
CA SER A 10 -24.37 -9.39 4.45
C SER A 10 -24.87 -10.85 4.49
N VAL A 11 -26.13 -11.09 4.10
CA VAL A 11 -26.75 -12.44 4.08
C VAL A 11 -26.24 -13.31 2.93
N CYS A 12 -25.89 -12.74 1.77
CA CYS A 12 -25.39 -13.54 0.63
C CYS A 12 -23.98 -14.14 0.86
N LEU A 13 -23.25 -13.63 1.84
CA LEU A 13 -21.87 -14.02 2.12
C LEU A 13 -21.75 -15.06 3.26
N SER A 14 -22.83 -15.77 3.61
CA SER A 14 -22.82 -16.79 4.68
C SER A 14 -22.18 -18.13 4.27
N LEU A 15 -21.79 -18.29 3.00
CA LEU A 15 -21.08 -19.48 2.48
C LEU A 15 -19.83 -19.05 1.71
N SER A 16 -18.67 -19.59 2.10
CA SER A 16 -17.34 -19.14 1.66
C SER A 16 -17.08 -19.21 0.15
N PHE A 17 -17.66 -20.18 -0.55
CA PHE A 17 -17.53 -20.30 -2.01
C PHE A 17 -18.34 -19.24 -2.75
N SER A 18 -19.60 -19.02 -2.35
CA SER A 18 -20.48 -18.02 -2.98
C SER A 18 -19.96 -16.58 -2.83
N ALA A 19 -19.14 -16.32 -1.81
CA ALA A 19 -18.59 -14.99 -1.56
C ALA A 19 -17.50 -14.59 -2.57
N VAL A 20 -16.63 -15.53 -2.95
CA VAL A 20 -15.56 -15.27 -3.93
C VAL A 20 -16.18 -15.09 -5.32
N ASP A 21 -17.07 -16.00 -5.73
CA ASP A 21 -17.78 -15.92 -7.02
C ASP A 21 -18.53 -14.59 -7.17
N PHE A 22 -19.17 -14.12 -6.07
CA PHE A 22 -19.83 -12.83 -6.05
C PHE A 22 -18.87 -11.66 -6.27
N VAL A 23 -17.72 -11.67 -5.58
CA VAL A 23 -16.70 -10.63 -5.73
C VAL A 23 -16.12 -10.63 -7.14
N GLU A 24 -15.86 -11.81 -7.73
CA GLU A 24 -15.39 -11.94 -9.11
C GLU A 24 -16.40 -11.35 -10.11
N ALA A 25 -17.69 -11.70 -9.98
CA ALA A 25 -18.74 -11.15 -10.82
C ALA A 25 -18.88 -9.63 -10.67
N LEU A 26 -18.72 -9.10 -9.45
CA LEU A 26 -18.77 -7.66 -9.19
C LEU A 26 -17.55 -6.94 -9.79
N CYS A 27 -16.35 -7.52 -9.69
CA CYS A 27 -15.15 -7.01 -10.35
C CYS A 27 -15.30 -7.00 -11.88
N ALA A 28 -15.86 -8.06 -12.47
CA ALA A 28 -16.15 -8.11 -13.90
C ALA A 28 -17.15 -7.01 -14.32
N THR A 29 -18.20 -6.79 -13.52
CA THR A 29 -19.18 -5.72 -13.75
C THR A 29 -18.52 -4.34 -13.65
N SER A 30 -17.69 -4.12 -12.63
CA SER A 30 -16.92 -2.88 -12.48
C SER A 30 -16.00 -2.64 -13.67
N ASN A 31 -15.33 -3.67 -14.20
CA ASN A 31 -14.51 -3.51 -15.40
C ASN A 31 -15.35 -3.09 -16.62
N ALA A 32 -16.50 -3.73 -16.84
CA ALA A 32 -17.39 -3.34 -17.94
C ALA A 32 -17.89 -1.89 -17.79
N GLU A 33 -18.20 -1.45 -16.56
CA GLU A 33 -18.63 -0.06 -16.28
C GLU A 33 -17.52 0.97 -16.57
N LEU A 34 -16.29 0.66 -16.18
CA LEU A 34 -15.12 1.55 -16.34
C LEU A 34 -14.55 1.53 -17.76
N SER A 35 -14.84 0.50 -18.55
CA SER A 35 -14.38 0.37 -19.94
C SER A 35 -15.11 1.32 -20.90
N ASN A 36 -16.18 1.99 -20.47
CA ASN A 36 -16.85 2.99 -21.29
C ASN A 36 -15.96 4.23 -21.45
N PRO A 37 -15.49 4.55 -22.68
CA PRO A 37 -14.52 5.62 -22.89
C PRO A 37 -15.11 7.02 -22.75
N THR A 38 -16.44 7.15 -22.81
CA THR A 38 -17.12 8.45 -22.73
C THR A 38 -17.63 8.77 -21.33
N HIS A 39 -18.15 7.76 -20.63
CA HIS A 39 -18.80 7.93 -19.34
C HIS A 39 -18.51 6.69 -18.46
N PRO A 40 -17.29 6.58 -17.91
CA PRO A 40 -16.96 5.50 -16.99
C PRO A 40 -17.82 5.62 -15.74
N ARG A 41 -18.51 4.54 -15.37
CA ARG A 41 -19.34 4.51 -14.16
C ARG A 41 -18.56 3.84 -13.05
N MET A 42 -18.56 4.46 -11.86
CA MET A 42 -17.82 3.96 -10.70
C MET A 42 -18.72 3.24 -9.68
N PHE A 43 -19.98 2.93 -10.03
CA PHE A 43 -20.94 2.38 -9.08
C PHE A 43 -20.49 1.03 -8.52
N SER A 44 -20.13 0.09 -9.39
CA SER A 44 -19.65 -1.23 -8.95
C SER A 44 -18.31 -1.13 -8.23
N LEU A 45 -17.44 -0.20 -8.62
CA LEU A 45 -16.18 0.07 -7.92
C LEU A 45 -16.41 0.56 -6.48
N GLN A 46 -17.38 1.46 -6.26
CA GLN A 46 -17.78 1.90 -4.92
C GLN A 46 -18.29 0.72 -4.09
N LYS A 47 -19.07 -0.20 -4.68
CA LYS A 47 -19.54 -1.41 -4.00
C LYS A 47 -18.42 -2.38 -3.64
N ILE A 48 -17.40 -2.50 -4.50
CA ILE A 48 -16.19 -3.28 -4.20
C ILE A 48 -15.48 -2.73 -2.96
N ILE A 49 -15.38 -1.40 -2.84
CA ILE A 49 -14.75 -0.75 -1.67
C ILE A 49 -15.59 -0.98 -0.40
N GLU A 50 -16.90 -0.80 -0.47
CA GLU A 50 -17.81 -1.08 0.65
C GLU A 50 -17.67 -2.54 1.12
N ILE A 51 -17.68 -3.50 0.20
CA ILE A 51 -17.55 -4.92 0.53
C ILE A 51 -16.17 -5.23 1.12
N SER A 52 -15.11 -4.63 0.57
CA SER A 52 -13.75 -4.75 1.13
C SER A 52 -13.72 -4.25 2.57
N TYR A 53 -14.40 -3.14 2.86
CA TYR A 53 -14.49 -2.57 4.20
C TYR A 53 -15.21 -3.51 5.17
N TYR A 54 -16.42 -3.97 4.83
CA TYR A 54 -17.22 -4.78 5.76
C TYR A 54 -16.72 -6.21 5.96
N ASN A 55 -15.93 -6.74 5.03
CA ASN A 55 -15.48 -8.14 5.07
C ASN A 55 -14.04 -8.33 5.58
N MET A 56 -13.30 -7.26 5.89
CA MET A 56 -11.92 -7.37 6.39
C MET A 56 -11.79 -8.09 7.75
N ASP A 57 -12.92 -8.32 8.43
CA ASP A 57 -13.01 -9.00 9.72
C ASP A 57 -13.36 -10.50 9.60
N ARG A 58 -13.55 -11.00 8.37
CA ARG A 58 -13.84 -12.41 8.12
C ARG A 58 -12.75 -13.35 8.61
N ILE A 59 -13.11 -14.64 8.68
CA ILE A 59 -12.15 -15.72 8.86
C ILE A 59 -11.04 -15.56 7.82
N ARG A 60 -9.78 -15.57 8.31
CA ARG A 60 -8.60 -15.18 7.54
C ARG A 60 -8.49 -15.89 6.19
N LEU A 61 -8.76 -17.19 6.14
CA LEU A 61 -8.67 -17.98 4.91
C LEU A 61 -9.68 -17.51 3.85
N GLU A 62 -10.91 -17.17 4.26
CA GLU A 62 -11.92 -16.63 3.36
C GLU A 62 -11.55 -15.23 2.89
N TRP A 63 -11.14 -14.37 3.82
CA TRP A 63 -10.69 -13.02 3.50
C TRP A 63 -9.52 -13.01 2.52
N SER A 64 -8.51 -13.87 2.72
CA SER A 64 -7.37 -13.96 1.81
C SER A 64 -7.78 -14.31 0.38
N ARG A 65 -8.73 -15.23 0.20
CA ARG A 65 -9.27 -15.58 -1.13
C ARG A 65 -10.04 -14.43 -1.77
N MET A 66 -10.88 -13.74 -0.99
CA MET A 66 -11.57 -12.54 -1.48
C MET A 66 -10.58 -11.43 -1.85
N TRP A 67 -9.57 -11.20 -1.01
CA TRP A 67 -8.57 -10.15 -1.24
C TRP A 67 -7.69 -10.42 -2.45
N GLU A 68 -7.43 -11.69 -2.80
CA GLU A 68 -6.72 -12.03 -4.03
C GLU A 68 -7.43 -11.45 -5.26
N VAL A 69 -8.76 -11.60 -5.32
CA VAL A 69 -9.60 -11.04 -6.39
C VAL A 69 -9.68 -9.51 -6.29
N LEU A 70 -9.99 -8.98 -5.11
CA LEU A 70 -10.14 -7.54 -4.89
C LEU A 70 -8.84 -6.77 -5.17
N GLY A 71 -7.71 -7.28 -4.67
CA GLY A 71 -6.39 -6.70 -4.85
C GLY A 71 -5.97 -6.71 -6.33
N ALA A 72 -6.25 -7.79 -7.06
CA ALA A 72 -6.02 -7.83 -8.50
C ALA A 72 -6.87 -6.80 -9.26
N HIS A 73 -8.12 -6.60 -8.83
CA HIS A 73 -8.99 -5.57 -9.39
C HIS A 73 -8.46 -4.16 -9.11
N PHE A 74 -8.07 -3.86 -7.87
CA PHE A 74 -7.48 -2.56 -7.51
C PHE A 74 -6.18 -2.27 -8.28
N ASN A 75 -5.31 -3.27 -8.47
CA ASN A 75 -4.11 -3.14 -9.31
C ASN A 75 -4.44 -2.76 -10.76
N THR A 76 -5.50 -3.36 -11.30
CA THR A 76 -5.93 -3.13 -12.68
C THR A 76 -6.52 -1.74 -12.83
N VAL A 77 -7.47 -1.39 -11.96
CA VAL A 77 -8.21 -0.12 -12.02
C VAL A 77 -7.33 1.08 -11.65
N GLY A 78 -6.48 0.95 -10.64
CA GLY A 78 -5.55 2.01 -10.22
C GLY A 78 -4.45 2.32 -11.24
N GLY A 79 -4.25 1.45 -12.24
CA GLY A 79 -3.34 1.65 -13.36
C GLY A 79 -4.02 2.09 -14.65
N LEU A 80 -5.29 2.50 -14.60
CA LEU A 80 -6.00 2.99 -15.79
C LEU A 80 -5.53 4.40 -16.18
N PRO A 81 -5.61 4.75 -17.49
CA PRO A 81 -5.27 6.09 -17.95
C PRO A 81 -6.18 7.20 -17.40
N ASN A 82 -7.40 6.85 -16.97
CA ASN A 82 -8.31 7.80 -16.36
C ASN A 82 -7.82 8.14 -14.94
N GLU A 83 -7.19 9.30 -14.78
CA GLU A 83 -6.65 9.74 -13.49
C GLU A 83 -7.71 9.92 -12.40
N GLU A 84 -8.96 10.29 -12.73
CA GLU A 84 -10.04 10.41 -11.74
C GLU A 84 -10.33 9.05 -11.10
N VAL A 85 -10.45 8.01 -11.92
CA VAL A 85 -10.67 6.64 -11.46
C VAL A 85 -9.47 6.12 -10.67
N SER A 86 -8.26 6.33 -11.18
CA SER A 86 -7.02 5.91 -10.51
C SER A 86 -6.83 6.62 -9.16
N PHE A 87 -7.10 7.92 -9.10
CA PHE A 87 -7.06 8.71 -7.87
C PHE A 87 -8.09 8.19 -6.85
N PHE A 88 -9.32 7.94 -7.29
CA PHE A 88 -10.37 7.38 -6.44
C PHE A 88 -9.98 6.01 -5.86
N VAL A 89 -9.34 5.14 -6.65
CA VAL A 89 -8.83 3.84 -6.17
C VAL A 89 -7.71 4.02 -5.16
N VAL A 90 -6.72 4.87 -5.43
CA VAL A 90 -5.59 5.08 -4.52
C VAL A 90 -6.07 5.64 -3.18
N ASP A 91 -6.99 6.61 -3.19
CA ASP A 91 -7.57 7.13 -1.95
C ASP A 91 -8.40 6.07 -1.21
N SER A 92 -9.18 5.27 -1.92
CA SER A 92 -9.97 4.19 -1.32
C SER A 92 -9.08 3.12 -0.68
N LEU A 93 -7.99 2.74 -1.36
CA LEU A 93 -6.96 1.84 -0.81
C LEU A 93 -6.33 2.42 0.46
N ARG A 94 -6.08 3.73 0.51
CA ARG A 94 -5.56 4.42 1.71
C ARG A 94 -6.54 4.31 2.87
N GLN A 95 -7.82 4.61 2.65
CA GLN A 95 -8.86 4.52 3.68
C GLN A 95 -8.98 3.09 4.23
N LEU A 96 -9.02 2.09 3.34
CA LEU A 96 -9.07 0.68 3.69
C LEU A 96 -7.81 0.25 4.46
N SER A 97 -6.63 0.67 4.01
CA SER A 97 -5.35 0.33 4.65
C SER A 97 -5.21 0.93 6.05
N MET A 98 -5.64 2.18 6.23
CA MET A 98 -5.64 2.84 7.54
C MET A 98 -6.49 2.07 8.55
N LYS A 99 -7.63 1.53 8.11
CA LYS A 99 -8.52 0.69 8.92
C LYS A 99 -7.94 -0.71 9.13
N PHE A 100 -7.38 -1.32 8.10
CA PHE A 100 -6.77 -2.63 8.19
C PHE A 100 -5.58 -2.66 9.17
N LEU A 101 -4.74 -1.62 9.15
CA LEU A 101 -3.60 -1.47 10.07
C LEU A 101 -4.04 -1.29 11.53
N GLU A 102 -5.24 -0.78 11.82
CA GLU A 102 -5.76 -0.68 13.20
C GLU A 102 -5.96 -2.07 13.84
N LYS A 103 -6.18 -3.10 13.02
CA LYS A 103 -6.42 -4.47 13.49
C LYS A 103 -5.16 -5.17 14.00
N GLY A 104 -3.98 -4.66 13.64
CA GLY A 104 -2.71 -5.31 13.88
C GLY A 104 -2.51 -6.57 13.03
N GLU A 105 -1.32 -7.16 13.13
CA GLU A 105 -0.95 -8.39 12.43
C GLU A 105 -0.43 -9.43 13.41
N LEU A 106 -0.90 -10.66 13.28
CA LEU A 106 -0.41 -11.78 14.07
C LEU A 106 1.01 -12.18 13.64
N ALA A 107 1.82 -12.61 14.61
CA ALA A 107 3.14 -13.17 14.34
C ALA A 107 3.05 -14.34 13.34
N ASN A 108 4.06 -14.46 12.46
CA ASN A 108 4.19 -15.45 11.39
C ASN A 108 3.21 -15.33 10.21
N PHE A 109 2.33 -14.33 10.20
CA PHE A 109 1.49 -14.02 9.05
C PHE A 109 1.95 -12.74 8.35
N ARG A 110 1.67 -12.62 7.05
CA ARG A 110 2.12 -11.50 6.21
C ARG A 110 0.95 -10.87 5.44
N PHE A 111 -0.14 -10.60 6.13
CA PHE A 111 -1.35 -10.03 5.54
C PHE A 111 -1.17 -8.58 5.14
N GLN A 112 -0.48 -7.78 5.96
CA GLN A 112 -0.22 -6.38 5.63
C GLN A 112 0.62 -6.28 4.35
N LYS A 113 1.57 -7.19 4.14
CA LYS A 113 2.34 -7.26 2.90
C LYS A 113 1.45 -7.42 1.66
N GLU A 114 0.55 -8.39 1.66
CA GLU A 114 -0.33 -8.61 0.50
C GLU A 114 -1.42 -7.52 0.38
N PHE A 115 -1.86 -6.94 1.50
CA PHE A 115 -2.83 -5.85 1.52
C PHE A 115 -2.27 -4.54 0.96
N LEU A 116 -1.02 -4.20 1.28
CA LEU A 116 -0.39 -2.95 0.86
C LEU A 116 0.29 -3.05 -0.52
N ARG A 117 0.43 -4.27 -1.08
CA ARG A 117 1.00 -4.51 -2.40
C ARG A 117 0.42 -3.66 -3.54
N PRO A 118 -0.87 -3.31 -3.56
CA PRO A 118 -1.41 -2.46 -4.62
C PRO A 118 -0.76 -1.07 -4.75
N PHE A 119 -0.31 -0.45 -3.65
CA PHE A 119 0.40 0.84 -3.75
C PHE A 119 1.70 0.72 -4.55
N GLU A 120 2.48 -0.33 -4.30
CA GLU A 120 3.70 -0.62 -5.06
C GLU A 120 3.39 -0.86 -6.54
N HIS A 121 2.34 -1.63 -6.83
CA HIS A 121 1.93 -1.91 -8.21
C HIS A 121 1.54 -0.63 -8.97
N ILE A 122 0.71 0.21 -8.35
CA ILE A 122 0.22 1.45 -8.96
C ILE A 122 1.37 2.45 -9.14
N MET A 123 2.22 2.63 -8.12
CA MET A 123 3.41 3.49 -8.20
C MET A 123 4.31 3.12 -9.38
N LYS A 124 4.57 1.82 -9.55
CA LYS A 124 5.44 1.29 -10.62
C LYS A 124 4.83 1.46 -12.02
N ARG A 125 3.51 1.34 -12.14
CA ARG A 125 2.82 1.29 -13.44
C ARG A 125 2.35 2.65 -13.93
N SER A 126 2.08 3.60 -13.03
CA SER A 126 1.49 4.89 -13.39
C SER A 126 2.52 5.84 -14.03
N GLY A 127 2.24 6.27 -15.26
CA GLY A 127 2.98 7.37 -15.90
C GLY A 127 2.59 8.76 -15.38
N ALA A 128 1.43 8.90 -14.73
CA ALA A 128 0.92 10.18 -14.25
C ALA A 128 1.58 10.58 -12.92
N VAL A 129 2.26 11.73 -12.91
CA VAL A 129 2.94 12.29 -11.73
C VAL A 129 1.96 12.50 -10.57
N THR A 130 0.77 13.00 -10.86
CA THR A 130 -0.34 13.22 -9.92
C THR A 130 -0.71 11.95 -9.13
N ILE A 131 -0.79 10.81 -9.82
CA ILE A 131 -1.11 9.52 -9.20
C ILE A 131 0.06 8.98 -8.38
N ARG A 132 1.31 9.16 -8.85
CA ARG A 132 2.50 8.75 -8.10
C ARG A 132 2.67 9.58 -6.81
N ASP A 133 2.50 10.89 -6.89
CA ASP A 133 2.44 11.80 -5.72
C ASP A 133 1.34 11.38 -4.74
N MET A 134 0.13 11.07 -5.24
CA MET A 134 -0.96 10.58 -4.41
C MET A 134 -0.60 9.27 -3.69
N VAL A 135 0.05 8.31 -4.36
CA VAL A 135 0.50 7.07 -3.72
C VAL A 135 1.52 7.36 -2.60
N VAL A 136 2.51 8.20 -2.84
CA VAL A 136 3.50 8.58 -1.82
C VAL A 136 2.82 9.25 -0.62
N ARG A 137 1.91 10.20 -0.85
CA ARG A 137 1.12 10.85 0.22
C ARG A 137 0.32 9.84 1.04
N CYS A 138 -0.31 8.87 0.39
CA CYS A 138 -1.05 7.81 1.07
C CYS A 138 -0.14 7.01 2.01
N VAL A 139 1.04 6.61 1.52
CA VAL A 139 2.01 5.83 2.29
C VAL A 139 2.62 6.64 3.42
N THR A 140 2.96 7.90 3.17
CA THR A 140 3.43 8.83 4.21
C THR A 140 2.41 9.01 5.32
N GLN A 141 1.13 9.19 4.98
CA GLN A 141 0.07 9.28 5.99
C GLN A 141 -0.06 8.00 6.83
N MET A 142 0.07 6.83 6.18
CA MET A 142 0.05 5.54 6.89
C MET A 142 1.19 5.42 7.89
N VAL A 143 2.42 5.82 7.51
CA VAL A 143 3.57 5.83 8.42
C VAL A 143 3.29 6.77 9.60
N SER A 144 2.95 8.03 9.33
CA SER A 144 2.74 9.05 10.36
C SER A 144 1.64 8.67 11.36
N SER A 145 0.62 7.94 10.93
CA SER A 145 -0.55 7.62 11.76
C SER A 145 -0.51 6.23 12.38
N LYS A 146 0.14 5.26 11.71
CA LYS A 146 0.01 3.84 12.00
C LYS A 146 1.35 3.10 12.11
N ALA A 147 2.51 3.77 12.11
CA ALA A 147 3.83 3.12 12.18
C ALA A 147 3.93 2.04 13.28
N GLY A 148 3.38 2.30 14.48
CA GLY A 148 3.39 1.33 15.58
C GLY A 148 2.66 0.00 15.28
N ASN A 149 1.70 0.03 14.37
CA ASN A 149 0.91 -1.14 13.95
C ASN A 149 1.45 -1.80 12.68
N VAL A 150 2.39 -1.17 11.98
CA VAL A 150 3.01 -1.77 10.79
C VAL A 150 3.95 -2.90 11.22
N ARG A 151 3.84 -4.02 10.52
CA ARG A 151 4.58 -5.27 10.70
C ARG A 151 5.12 -5.72 9.33
N SER A 152 4.59 -6.77 8.71
CA SER A 152 5.03 -7.21 7.37
C SER A 152 4.82 -6.18 6.27
N GLY A 153 3.97 -5.17 6.52
CA GLY A 153 3.72 -4.05 5.60
C GLY A 153 4.91 -3.12 5.36
N TRP A 154 5.91 -3.11 6.26
CA TRP A 154 7.12 -2.27 6.08
C TRP A 154 7.82 -2.55 4.75
N LYS A 155 7.83 -3.81 4.30
CA LYS A 155 8.40 -4.19 3.01
C LYS A 155 7.78 -3.39 1.85
N ASN A 156 6.47 -3.26 1.79
CA ASN A 156 5.80 -2.53 0.71
C ASN A 156 5.96 -1.02 0.85
N ILE A 157 5.99 -0.49 2.08
CA ILE A 157 6.29 0.92 2.34
C ILE A 157 7.66 1.30 1.77
N PHE A 158 8.71 0.54 2.11
CA PHE A 158 10.04 0.76 1.55
C PHE A 158 10.10 0.50 0.05
N SER A 159 9.31 -0.45 -0.48
CA SER A 159 9.25 -0.67 -1.92
C SER A 159 8.64 0.52 -2.67
N VAL A 160 7.61 1.17 -2.11
CA VAL A 160 7.04 2.39 -2.69
C VAL A 160 8.04 3.54 -2.62
N PHE A 161 8.69 3.76 -1.47
CA PHE A 161 9.70 4.81 -1.36
C PHE A 161 10.95 4.54 -2.20
N HIS A 162 11.32 3.28 -2.42
CA HIS A 162 12.38 2.92 -3.36
C HIS A 162 12.02 3.32 -4.80
N LEU A 163 10.78 3.09 -5.25
CA LEU A 163 10.32 3.56 -6.56
C LEU A 163 10.30 5.11 -6.61
N ALA A 164 9.82 5.76 -5.57
CA ALA A 164 9.80 7.22 -5.45
C ALA A 164 11.21 7.83 -5.44
N ALA A 165 12.19 7.14 -4.86
CA ALA A 165 13.59 7.58 -4.82
C ALA A 165 14.22 7.69 -6.21
N SER A 166 13.72 6.92 -7.18
CA SER A 166 14.15 6.98 -8.59
C SER A 166 13.34 7.96 -9.45
N ASP A 167 12.37 8.66 -8.86
CA ASP A 167 11.54 9.64 -9.58
C ASP A 167 12.35 10.91 -9.90
N THR A 168 11.86 11.65 -10.89
CA THR A 168 12.43 12.94 -11.29
C THR A 168 11.66 14.11 -10.70
N ASP A 169 10.42 13.88 -10.24
CA ASP A 169 9.62 14.91 -9.60
C ASP A 169 10.11 15.20 -8.17
N THR A 170 10.46 16.47 -7.93
CA THR A 170 11.02 16.92 -6.65
C THR A 170 10.10 16.65 -5.47
N ALA A 171 8.79 16.91 -5.59
CA ALA A 171 7.87 16.76 -4.47
C ALA A 171 7.73 15.29 -4.06
N ILE A 172 7.74 14.37 -5.03
CA ILE A 172 7.70 12.93 -4.79
C ILE A 172 8.96 12.46 -4.07
N VAL A 173 10.14 12.82 -4.57
CA VAL A 173 11.44 12.39 -4.02
C VAL A 173 11.63 12.93 -2.61
N GLU A 174 11.40 14.23 -2.40
CA GLU A 174 11.58 14.88 -1.10
C GLU A 174 10.63 14.31 -0.05
N MET A 175 9.34 14.17 -0.35
CA MET A 175 8.37 13.61 0.60
C MET A 175 8.69 12.17 0.99
N ALA A 176 9.07 11.35 0.01
CA ALA A 176 9.46 9.96 0.26
C ALA A 176 10.73 9.89 1.12
N PHE A 177 11.70 10.78 0.88
CA PHE A 177 12.93 10.84 1.66
C PHE A 177 12.70 11.32 3.09
N GLU A 178 11.97 12.42 3.28
CA GLU A 178 11.61 12.95 4.61
C GLU A 178 10.89 11.89 5.45
N THR A 179 9.97 11.15 4.82
CA THR A 179 9.27 10.06 5.50
C THR A 179 10.20 8.89 5.83
N THR A 180 11.14 8.57 4.93
CA THR A 180 12.14 7.53 5.16
C THR A 180 13.05 7.90 6.33
N ASP A 181 13.57 9.13 6.37
CA ASP A 181 14.37 9.66 7.49
C ASP A 181 13.58 9.61 8.81
N LEU A 182 12.30 10.00 8.80
CA LEU A 182 11.42 9.87 9.96
C LEU A 182 11.34 8.42 10.47
N ILE A 183 11.21 7.44 9.58
CA ILE A 183 11.19 6.01 9.94
C ILE A 183 12.50 5.61 10.62
N PHE A 184 13.65 6.01 10.07
CA PHE A 184 14.95 5.69 10.65
C PHE A 184 15.18 6.36 12.02
N ARG A 185 14.66 7.58 12.23
CA ARG A 185 14.80 8.30 13.51
C ARG A 185 13.87 7.76 14.58
N ASN A 186 12.61 7.50 14.24
CA ASN A 186 11.55 7.29 15.23
C ASN A 186 10.99 5.85 15.25
N HIS A 187 11.22 5.07 14.19
CA HIS A 187 10.58 3.77 14.00
C HIS A 187 11.54 2.65 13.58
N PHE A 188 12.85 2.86 13.76
CA PHE A 188 13.89 1.90 13.36
C PHE A 188 13.64 0.47 13.88
N LEU A 189 13.33 0.32 15.17
CA LEU A 189 13.05 -0.98 15.77
C LEU A 189 11.77 -1.63 15.21
N ALA A 190 10.77 -0.83 14.84
CA ALA A 190 9.54 -1.34 14.26
C ALA A 190 9.75 -1.85 12.82
N SER A 191 10.67 -1.22 12.08
CA SER A 191 10.96 -1.53 10.68
C SER A 191 12.13 -2.48 10.47
N ILE A 192 12.82 -2.91 11.54
CA ILE A 192 14.04 -3.73 11.50
C ILE A 192 13.85 -5.07 10.78
N ALA A 193 12.66 -5.68 10.85
CA ALA A 193 12.35 -6.91 10.12
C ALA A 193 12.39 -6.74 8.59
N SER A 194 12.35 -5.49 8.11
CA SER A 194 12.49 -5.10 6.70
C SER A 194 13.76 -4.29 6.46
N PHE A 195 14.80 -4.46 7.29
CA PHE A 195 16.06 -3.70 7.21
C PHE A 195 16.73 -3.80 5.82
N HIS A 196 16.74 -4.98 5.20
CA HIS A 196 17.26 -5.14 3.84
C HIS A 196 16.49 -4.27 2.82
N ASP A 197 15.16 -4.28 2.88
CA ASP A 197 14.33 -3.44 1.99
C ASP A 197 14.55 -1.94 2.27
N ALA A 198 14.78 -1.57 3.54
CA ALA A 198 15.07 -0.21 3.98
C ALA A 198 16.43 0.30 3.45
N ILE A 199 17.49 -0.50 3.56
CA ILE A 199 18.81 -0.17 3.03
C ILE A 199 18.75 -0.05 1.51
N LYS A 200 18.06 -0.96 0.82
CA LYS A 200 17.85 -0.86 -0.63
C LYS A 200 17.17 0.44 -1.02
N CYS A 201 16.16 0.87 -0.25
CA CYS A 201 15.48 2.15 -0.46
C CYS A 201 16.44 3.35 -0.28
N LEU A 202 17.22 3.39 0.80
CA LEU A 202 18.23 4.43 1.01
C LEU A 202 19.32 4.44 -0.06
N SER A 203 19.76 3.26 -0.53
CA SER A 203 20.75 3.17 -1.61
C SER A 203 20.24 3.79 -2.91
N GLU A 204 18.95 3.65 -3.20
CA GLU A 204 18.35 4.30 -4.37
C GLU A 204 18.37 5.83 -4.23
N PHE A 205 18.00 6.37 -3.06
CA PHE A 205 18.13 7.80 -2.80
C PHE A 205 19.58 8.28 -2.92
N ALA A 206 20.54 7.52 -2.41
CA ALA A 206 21.97 7.82 -2.50
C ALA A 206 22.52 7.83 -3.93
N CYS A 207 21.85 7.13 -4.85
CA CYS A 207 22.27 7.02 -6.25
C CYS A 207 21.51 7.99 -7.18
N ASN A 208 20.54 8.76 -6.68
CA ASN A 208 19.79 9.71 -7.49
C ASN A 208 20.56 11.02 -7.67
N ALA A 209 21.37 11.08 -8.73
CA ALA A 209 22.23 12.23 -9.05
C ALA A 209 21.47 13.55 -9.27
N ALA A 210 20.15 13.53 -9.51
CA ALA A 210 19.34 14.75 -9.63
C ALA A 210 19.14 15.47 -8.27
N PHE A 211 19.33 14.77 -7.15
CA PHE A 211 19.09 15.27 -5.80
C PHE A 211 20.33 15.05 -4.91
N PRO A 212 21.40 15.84 -5.09
CA PRO A 212 22.68 15.62 -4.39
C PRO A 212 22.58 15.77 -2.86
N ASP A 213 21.77 16.71 -2.36
CA ASP A 213 21.60 16.91 -0.90
C ASP A 213 20.90 15.70 -0.26
N THR A 214 19.80 15.24 -0.88
CA THR A 214 19.10 14.01 -0.51
C THR A 214 20.02 12.79 -0.57
N SER A 215 20.82 12.68 -1.64
CA SER A 215 21.78 11.59 -1.80
C SER A 215 22.81 11.55 -0.67
N MET A 216 23.37 12.71 -0.31
CA MET A 216 24.36 12.83 0.75
C MET A 216 23.77 12.48 2.12
N GLU A 217 22.55 12.91 2.42
CA GLU A 217 21.89 12.56 3.68
C GLU A 217 21.52 11.07 3.72
N ALA A 218 21.09 10.46 2.61
CA ALA A 218 20.87 9.03 2.52
C ALA A 218 22.14 8.22 2.85
N ILE A 219 23.30 8.62 2.29
CA ILE A 219 24.61 8.02 2.61
C ILE A 219 24.92 8.16 4.11
N ARG A 220 24.63 9.32 4.70
CA ARG A 220 24.83 9.56 6.14
C ARG A 220 24.00 8.60 6.98
N ILE A 221 22.73 8.39 6.63
CA ILE A 221 21.82 7.46 7.32
C ILE A 221 22.31 6.02 7.17
N ILE A 222 22.70 5.57 5.96
CA ILE A 222 23.26 4.23 5.73
C ILE A 222 24.46 3.98 6.63
N ARG A 223 25.40 4.94 6.70
CA ARG A 223 26.59 4.83 7.58
C ARG A 223 26.21 4.76 9.06
N SER A 224 25.22 5.53 9.49
CA SER A 224 24.69 5.47 10.85
C SER A 224 24.11 4.08 11.17
N CYS A 225 23.35 3.52 10.23
CA CYS A 225 22.79 2.17 10.35
C CYS A 225 23.89 1.10 10.44
N ALA A 226 24.91 1.17 9.58
CA ALA A 226 26.04 0.25 9.61
C ALA A 226 26.76 0.29 10.97
N LYS A 227 26.95 1.48 11.54
CA LYS A 227 27.53 1.64 12.88
C LYS A 227 26.63 1.02 13.96
N ASN A 228 25.33 1.31 13.95
CA ASN A 228 24.39 0.76 14.93
C ASN A 228 24.34 -0.79 14.89
N VAL A 229 24.41 -1.38 13.70
CA VAL A 229 24.45 -2.84 13.55
C VAL A 229 25.78 -3.41 14.06
N ALA A 230 26.91 -2.76 13.78
CA ALA A 230 28.21 -3.18 14.27
C ALA A 230 28.30 -3.10 15.81
N ASP A 231 27.76 -2.03 16.40
CA ASP A 231 27.76 -1.81 17.85
C ASP A 231 26.70 -2.66 18.59
N SER A 232 25.72 -3.23 17.87
CA SER A 232 24.62 -4.01 18.45
C SER A 232 24.20 -5.19 17.56
N PRO A 233 25.06 -6.21 17.41
CA PRO A 233 24.82 -7.33 16.49
C PRO A 233 23.55 -8.13 16.80
N GLN A 234 23.09 -8.15 18.05
CA GLN A 234 21.83 -8.79 18.46
C GLN A 234 20.55 -8.09 17.96
N VAL A 235 20.61 -6.85 17.46
CA VAL A 235 19.44 -6.07 17.02
C VAL A 235 19.00 -6.45 15.59
N CYS A 236 19.87 -7.10 14.81
CA CYS A 236 19.56 -7.56 13.46
C CYS A 236 19.54 -9.10 13.46
N PRO A 237 18.38 -9.78 13.57
CA PRO A 237 18.35 -11.24 13.70
C PRO A 237 18.75 -12.00 12.43
N VAL A 238 19.09 -11.30 11.33
CA VAL A 238 19.39 -11.92 10.04
C VAL A 238 20.38 -11.04 9.26
N MET A 239 21.68 -11.35 9.39
CA MET A 239 22.52 -11.49 8.19
C MET A 239 22.39 -12.93 7.70
#